data_AF-A0A9E1S3D6-F1
#
_entry.id   AF-A0A9E1S3D6-F1
#
_cell.length_a   1.000
_cell.length_b   1.000
_cell.length_c   1.000
_cell.angle_alpha   90.00
_cell.angle_beta   90.00
_cell.angle_gamma   90.00
#
_symmetry.space_group_name_H-M   'P 1'
#
loop_
_entity.id
_entity.type
_entity.pdbx_description
1 polymer ?
#
loop_
_entity_poly.entity_id
_entity_poly.type
_entity_poly.pdbx_seq_one_letter_code
_entity_poly.pdbx_strand_id
1 'polypeptide(L)' 'DYVPHEILDPVFTAVVESVDEAVINALVAAEDMTGRDGHFVSAIDHAKLKEVMASYAM' A
#
# COMPACT_ATOMS: atom_id res chain seq x y z
N ASP A 1 14.77 1.20 -31.19
CA ASP A 1 13.41 0.68 -30.97
C ASP A 1 12.56 1.66 -30.21
N TYR A 2 11.31 1.79 -30.62
CA TYR A 2 10.29 2.67 -30.03
C TYR A 2 9.08 1.79 -29.66
N VAL A 3 8.49 2.07 -28.50
CA VAL A 3 7.25 1.42 -28.07
C VAL A 3 6.09 2.29 -28.52
N PRO A 4 5.17 1.79 -29.35
CA PRO A 4 3.97 2.53 -29.76
C PRO A 4 3.15 2.97 -28.54
N HIS A 5 2.63 4.19 -28.57
CA HIS A 5 1.88 4.75 -27.45
C HIS A 5 0.59 3.96 -27.20
N GLU A 6 -0.01 3.45 -28.25
CA GLU A 6 -1.28 2.72 -28.25
C GLU A 6 -1.23 1.41 -27.45
N ILE A 7 -0.03 0.92 -27.11
CA ILE A 7 0.15 -0.30 -26.30
C ILE A 7 0.62 0.00 -24.87
N LEU A 8 0.71 1.26 -24.46
CA LEU A 8 1.20 1.64 -23.13
C LEU A 8 0.13 1.64 -22.04
N ASP A 9 -1.17 1.60 -22.40
CA ASP A 9 -2.26 1.57 -21.41
C ASP A 9 -2.07 0.50 -20.32
N PRO A 10 -1.68 -0.76 -20.64
CA PRO A 10 -1.39 -1.77 -19.61
C PRO A 10 -0.22 -1.39 -18.70
N VAL A 11 0.79 -0.69 -19.22
CA VAL A 11 1.94 -0.23 -18.43
C VAL A 11 1.53 0.90 -17.49
N PHE A 12 0.70 1.83 -17.94
CA PHE A 12 0.18 2.89 -17.08
C PHE A 12 -0.70 2.33 -15.96
N THR A 13 -1.58 1.37 -16.27
CA THR A 13 -2.36 0.66 -15.25
C THR A 13 -1.45 -0.07 -14.27
N ALA A 14 -0.43 -0.80 -14.76
CA ALA A 14 0.50 -1.50 -13.90
C ALA A 14 1.28 -0.56 -12.96
N VAL A 15 1.63 0.65 -13.43
CA VAL A 15 2.27 1.66 -12.58
C VAL A 15 1.33 2.12 -11.46
N VAL A 16 0.06 2.38 -11.77
CA VAL A 16 -0.95 2.75 -10.76
C VAL A 16 -1.08 1.65 -9.72
N GLU A 17 -1.35 0.42 -10.15
CA GLU A 17 -1.52 -0.73 -9.26
C GLU A 17 -0.26 -0.99 -8.42
N SER A 18 0.92 -0.91 -9.02
CA SER A 18 2.19 -1.15 -8.32
C SER A 18 2.47 -0.10 -7.24
N VAL A 19 2.14 1.16 -7.50
CA VAL A 19 2.36 2.25 -6.53
C VAL A 19 1.34 2.17 -5.40
N ASP A 20 0.07 1.90 -5.71
CA ASP A 20 -0.98 1.72 -4.71
C ASP A 20 -0.61 0.58 -3.75
N GLU A 21 -0.22 -0.57 -4.29
CA GLU A 21 0.17 -1.74 -3.49
C GLU A 21 1.48 -1.50 -2.71
N ALA A 22 2.43 -0.74 -3.25
CA ALA A 22 3.67 -0.40 -2.53
C ALA A 22 3.40 0.44 -1.28
N VAL A 23 2.46 1.38 -1.34
CA VAL A 23 2.07 2.20 -0.17
C VAL A 23 1.39 1.32 0.89
N ILE A 24 0.46 0.44 0.48
CA ILE A 24 -0.20 -0.49 1.40
C ILE A 24 0.81 -1.45 2.03
N ASN A 25 1.74 -2.00 1.25
CA ASN A 25 2.80 -2.87 1.74
C ASN A 25 3.70 -2.18 2.76
N ALA A 26 4.02 -0.89 2.57
CA ALA A 26 4.80 -0.14 3.54
C ALA A 26 4.10 -0.03 4.90
N LEU A 27 2.77 0.17 4.91
CA LEU A 27 1.98 0.22 6.15
C LEU A 27 1.85 -1.16 6.80
N VAL A 28 1.59 -2.19 6.00
CA VAL A 28 1.40 -3.57 6.49
C VAL A 28 2.70 -4.17 7.04
N ALA A 29 3.84 -3.87 6.42
CA ALA A 29 5.14 -4.38 6.85
C ALA A 29 5.78 -3.56 7.98
N ALA A 30 5.25 -2.38 8.31
CA ALA A 30 5.78 -1.56 9.39
C ALA A 30 5.64 -2.26 10.75
N GLU A 31 6.58 -1.97 11.65
CA GLU A 31 6.59 -2.42 13.04
C GLU A 31 6.43 -1.22 13.98
N ASP A 32 5.94 -1.47 15.19
CA ASP A 32 5.88 -0.46 16.26
C ASP A 32 7.26 0.16 16.49
N MET A 33 7.32 1.49 16.55
CA MET A 33 8.59 2.20 16.67
C MET A 33 8.49 3.36 17.67
N THR A 34 9.50 3.46 18.53
CA THR A 34 9.76 4.69 19.30
C THR A 34 10.92 5.45 18.66
N GLY A 35 10.64 6.64 18.15
CA GLY A 35 11.60 7.53 17.53
C GLY A 35 12.27 8.50 18.51
N ARG A 36 12.84 9.57 17.94
CA ARG A 36 13.47 10.66 18.69
C ARG A 36 12.48 11.24 19.72
N ASP A 37 13.01 11.68 20.85
CA ASP A 37 12.28 12.33 21.95
C ASP A 37 11.15 11.46 22.55
N GLY A 38 11.22 10.15 22.39
CA GLY A 38 10.23 9.22 22.93
C GLY A 38 8.92 9.18 22.14
N HIS A 39 8.87 9.72 20.93
CA HIS A 39 7.69 9.65 20.08
C HIS A 39 7.42 8.21 19.64
N PHE A 40 6.33 7.65 20.14
CA PHE A 40 5.87 6.33 19.76
C PHE A 40 4.87 6.40 18.59
N VAL A 41 5.05 5.53 17.61
CA VAL A 41 4.11 5.30 16.51
C VAL A 41 3.89 3.80 16.40
N SER A 42 2.63 3.38 16.48
CA SER A 42 2.27 1.97 16.29
C SER A 42 2.17 1.62 14.81
N ALA A 43 2.48 0.38 14.48
CA ALA A 43 2.10 -0.22 13.22
C ALA A 43 0.58 -0.32 13.08
N ILE A 44 0.11 -0.57 11.86
CA ILE A 44 -1.31 -0.82 11.63
C ILE A 44 -1.73 -2.15 12.27
N ASP A 45 -2.88 -2.17 12.95
CA ASP A 45 -3.43 -3.41 13.50
C ASP A 45 -4.02 -4.28 12.37
N HIS A 46 -3.34 -5.38 12.05
CA HIS A 46 -3.74 -6.29 10.97
C HIS A 46 -5.09 -6.99 11.24
N ALA A 47 -5.43 -7.26 12.50
CA ALA A 47 -6.69 -7.89 12.85
C ALA A 47 -7.83 -6.90 12.64
N LYS A 48 -7.65 -5.66 13.11
CA LYS A 48 -8.64 -4.60 12.93
C LYS A 48 -8.82 -4.22 11.46
N LEU A 49 -7.73 -4.16 10.70
CA LEU A 49 -7.77 -3.93 9.26
C LEU A 49 -8.65 -4.98 8.56
N LYS A 50 -8.43 -6.27 8.85
CA LYS A 50 -9.22 -7.37 8.28
C LYS A 50 -10.70 -7.30 8.68
N GLU A 51 -11.00 -6.94 9.92
CA GLU A 51 -12.38 -6.73 10.39
C GLU A 51 -13.09 -5.62 9.58
N VAL A 52 -12.41 -4.48 9.38
CA VAL A 52 -12.96 -3.37 8.61
C VAL A 52 -13.12 -3.76 7.14
N MET A 53 -12.13 -4.41 6.52
CA MET A 53 -12.26 -4.88 5.14
C MET A 53 -13.47 -5.81 4.98
N ALA A 54 -13.70 -6.71 5.93
CA ALA A 54 -14.85 -7.60 5.91
C ALA A 54 -16.20 -6.87 6.03
N SER A 55 -16.27 -5.73 6.73
CA SER A 55 -17.51 -4.96 6.83
C SER A 55 -17.88 -4.20 5.55
N TYR A 56 -16.94 -4.06 4.61
CA TYR A 56 -17.14 -3.38 3.32
C TYR A 56 -17.04 -4.33 2.12
N ALA A 57 -16.79 -5.62 2.33
CA ALA A 57 -16.86 -6.64 1.30
C ALA A 57 -18.34 -6.88 0.95
N MET A 58 -18.84 -6.16 -0.07
CA MET A 58 -20.13 -6.43 -0.72
C MET A 58 -20.08 -7.69 -1.57
#